data_AF-A0A8X6W4R8-F1
#
_entry.id   AF-A0A8X6W4R8-F1
#
_cell.length_a   1.000
_cell.length_b   1.000
_cell.length_c   1.000
_cell.angle_alpha   90.00
_cell.angle_beta   90.00
_cell.angle_gamma   90.00
#
_symmetry.space_group_name_H-M   'P 1'
#
loop_
_entity.id
_entity.type
_entity.pdbx_description
1 polymer ?
#
loop_
_entity_poly.entity_id
_entity_poly.type
_entity_poly.pdbx_seq_one_letter_code
_entity_poly.pdbx_strand_id
1 'polypeptide(L)'
;MAILSQILSTVEEGFRKIFNSIETFTKNGSGWVPSSIDFADLHIGNFAENRGGCKTARLPVRLANKRALLSIDCFDDKCFIYSILAALFPLKKNAGRSSSYKKYLKSIDVKMLKFPVEILH
;
A
#
# COMPACT_ATOMS: atom_id res chain seq x y z
N MET A 1 -18.60 7.49 11.72
CA MET A 1 -17.95 7.39 13.05
C MET A 1 -16.43 7.27 12.93
N ALA A 2 -15.86 6.23 12.31
CA ALA A 2 -14.39 6.02 12.25
C ALA A 2 -13.57 7.06 11.45
N ILE A 3 -14.14 7.63 10.39
CA ILE A 3 -13.43 8.58 9.51
C ILE A 3 -13.20 9.93 10.22
N LEU A 4 -14.19 10.39 11.00
CA LEU A 4 -14.09 11.67 11.71
C LEU A 4 -12.99 11.63 12.78
N SER A 5 -12.88 10.50 13.51
CA SER A 5 -11.82 10.32 14.51
C SER A 5 -10.42 10.28 13.90
N GLN A 6 -10.25 9.66 12.72
CA GLN A 6 -8.96 9.64 12.01
C GLN A 6 -8.55 11.03 11.49
N ILE A 7 -9.52 11.81 11.02
CA ILE A 7 -9.27 13.19 10.58
C ILE A 7 -8.81 14.05 11.78
N LEU A 8 -9.53 13.97 12.91
CA LEU A 8 -9.21 14.74 14.10
C LEU A 8 -7.82 14.40 14.65
N SER A 9 -7.46 13.11 14.74
CA SER A 9 -6.12 12.72 15.19
C SER A 9 -5.01 13.21 14.26
N THR A 10 -5.26 13.22 12.95
CA THR A 10 -4.30 13.72 11.95
C THR A 10 -4.10 15.23 12.07
N VAL A 11 -5.19 15.97 12.32
CA VAL A 11 -5.15 17.41 12.57
C VAL A 11 -4.35 17.73 13.83
N GLU A 12 -4.62 17.04 14.93
CA GLU A 12 -3.89 17.20 16.19
C GLU A 12 -2.39 16.93 16.02
N GLU A 13 -2.03 15.88 15.28
CA GLU A 13 -0.63 15.59 14.98
C GLU A 13 0.03 16.66 14.09
N GLY A 14 -0.71 17.20 13.12
CA GLY A 14 -0.26 18.33 12.31
C GLY A 14 0.07 19.54 13.17
N PHE A 15 -0.83 19.94 14.07
CA PHE A 15 -0.59 21.04 15.00
C PHE A 15 0.60 20.76 15.92
N ARG A 16 0.71 19.55 16.47
CA ARG A 16 1.84 19.15 17.31
C ARG A 16 3.19 19.32 16.59
N LYS A 17 3.28 18.94 15.31
CA LYS A 17 4.50 19.12 14.51
C LYS A 17 4.85 20.60 14.30
N ILE A 18 3.85 21.43 14.04
CA ILE A 18 4.03 22.89 13.88
C ILE A 18 4.56 23.50 15.19
N PHE A 19 3.91 23.19 16.33
CA PHE A 19 4.33 23.72 17.64
C PHE A 19 5.73 23.26 18.03
N ASN A 20 6.06 21.98 17.84
CA ASN A 20 7.41 21.47 18.11
C ASN A 20 8.47 22.16 17.25
N SER A 21 8.14 22.46 15.99
CA SER A 21 9.06 23.16 15.09
C SER A 21 9.29 24.59 15.60
N ILE A 22 8.21 25.31 15.92
CA ILE A 22 8.30 26.66 16.50
C ILE A 22 9.15 26.65 17.77
N GLU A 23 8.89 25.74 18.70
CA GLU A 23 9.64 25.62 19.96
C GLU A 23 11.13 25.32 19.73
N THR A 24 11.45 24.47 18.75
CA THR A 24 12.83 24.16 18.39
C THR A 24 13.55 25.39 17.82
N PHE A 25 12.88 26.16 16.96
CA PHE A 25 13.45 27.37 16.36
C PHE A 25 13.57 28.53 17.35
N THR A 26 12.65 28.68 18.31
CA THR A 26 12.74 29.71 19.36
C THR A 26 13.83 29.40 20.39
N LYS A 27 13.99 28.12 20.77
CA LYS A 27 15.04 27.71 21.73
C LYS A 27 16.46 27.75 21.16
N ASN A 28 16.62 27.50 19.87
CA ASN A 28 17.94 27.36 19.23
C ASN A 28 18.30 28.52 18.29
N GLY A 29 17.44 29.55 18.16
CA GLY A 29 17.61 30.66 17.22
C GLY A 29 17.94 32.01 17.89
N SER A 30 18.29 33.00 17.06
CA SER A 30 18.76 34.34 17.44
C SER A 30 17.67 35.29 17.97
N GLY A 31 16.64 34.78 18.67
CA GLY A 31 15.49 35.57 19.12
C GLY A 31 14.35 35.70 18.09
N TRP A 32 14.20 34.71 17.22
CA TRP A 32 13.09 34.66 16.26
C TRP A 32 11.76 34.44 16.99
N VAL A 33 10.75 35.27 16.69
CA VAL A 33 9.39 35.17 17.24
C VAL A 33 8.39 35.09 16.09
N PRO A 34 7.62 34.01 15.96
CA PRO A 34 6.58 33.92 14.93
C PRO A 34 5.46 34.92 15.23
N SER A 35 5.08 35.70 14.21
CA SER A 35 4.02 36.71 14.31
C SER A 35 2.63 36.10 14.14
N SER A 36 2.42 35.32 13.07
CA SER A 36 1.14 34.68 12.74
C SER A 36 1.35 33.48 11.82
N ILE A 37 0.35 32.58 11.79
CA ILE A 37 0.18 31.58 10.75
C ILE A 37 -1.02 32.04 9.93
N ASP A 38 -0.77 32.54 8.72
CA ASP A 38 -1.84 33.14 7.91
C ASP A 38 -2.72 32.06 7.27
N PHE A 39 -2.13 30.92 6.86
CA PHE A 39 -2.84 29.78 6.26
C PHE A 39 -2.17 28.45 6.60
N ALA A 40 -2.97 27.39 6.71
CA ALA A 40 -2.51 26.02 6.89
C ALA A 40 -3.39 25.05 6.08
N ASP A 41 -2.78 24.38 5.10
CA ASP A 41 -3.46 23.40 4.25
C ASP A 41 -3.16 21.97 4.70
N LEU A 42 -4.22 21.20 4.96
CA LEU A 42 -4.11 19.78 5.31
C LEU A 42 -4.68 18.91 4.19
N HIS A 43 -3.80 18.17 3.52
CA HIS A 43 -4.20 17.22 2.48
C HIS A 43 -4.31 15.81 3.06
N ILE A 44 -5.55 15.33 3.22
CA ILE A 44 -5.83 13.96 3.66
C ILE A 44 -6.23 13.13 2.44
N GLY A 45 -5.39 12.17 2.09
CA GLY A 45 -5.70 11.19 1.05
C GLY A 45 -6.17 9.87 1.66
N ASN A 46 -7.30 9.34 1.18
CA ASN A 46 -7.65 7.95 1.47
C ASN A 46 -6.70 7.02 0.72
N PHE A 47 -5.65 6.54 1.39
CA PHE A 47 -4.86 5.43 0.88
C PHE A 47 -5.65 4.13 1.13
N ALA A 48 -5.94 3.38 0.07
CA ALA A 48 -6.40 2.02 0.27
C ALA A 48 -5.24 1.11 -0.11
N GLU A 49 -4.63 0.55 0.93
CA GLU A 49 -3.42 -0.28 0.87
C GLU A 49 -3.62 -1.46 -0.10
N ASN A 50 -4.85 -2.00 -0.16
CA ASN A 50 -5.22 -3.14 -0.98
C ASN A 50 -6.10 -2.76 -2.20
N ARG A 51 -5.82 -1.65 -2.88
CA ARG A 51 -6.49 -1.34 -4.18
C ARG A 51 -6.12 -2.33 -5.29
N GLY A 52 -5.05 -3.11 -5.12
CA GLY A 52 -4.63 -4.19 -6.01
C GLY A 52 -5.02 -5.57 -5.48
N GLY A 53 -5.37 -6.49 -6.38
CA GLY A 53 -5.79 -7.84 -5.99
C GLY A 53 -6.38 -8.64 -7.14
N CYS A 54 -6.53 -9.94 -6.90
CA CYS A 54 -6.83 -10.92 -7.94
C CYS A 54 -8.17 -10.76 -8.67
N LYS A 55 -9.16 -10.11 -8.04
CA LYS A 55 -10.52 -9.99 -8.58
C LYS A 55 -10.81 -8.64 -9.26
N THR A 56 -10.02 -7.61 -8.98
CA THR A 56 -10.29 -6.22 -9.37
C THR A 56 -9.13 -5.52 -10.07
N ALA A 57 -7.90 -6.05 -9.99
CA ALA A 57 -6.74 -5.43 -10.64
C ALA A 57 -6.61 -5.87 -12.11
N ARG A 58 -7.44 -5.27 -12.98
CA ARG A 58 -7.14 -5.32 -14.42
C ARG A 58 -6.00 -4.35 -14.70
N LEU A 59 -4.97 -4.84 -15.39
CA LEU A 59 -3.91 -3.98 -15.89
C LEU A 59 -4.51 -2.90 -16.81
N PRO A 60 -4.10 -1.63 -16.66
CA PRO A 60 -4.38 -0.60 -17.66
C PRO A 60 -3.97 -1.06 -19.06
N VAL A 61 -4.78 -0.74 -20.07
CA VAL A 61 -4.60 -1.21 -21.47
C VAL A 61 -3.17 -0.98 -21.98
N ARG A 62 -2.57 0.16 -21.66
CA ARG A 62 -1.20 0.50 -22.07
C ARG A 62 -0.16 -0.46 -21.48
N LEU A 63 -0.37 -0.98 -20.28
CA LEU A 63 0.52 -1.95 -19.63
C LEU A 63 0.24 -3.37 -20.12
N ALA A 64 -1.03 -3.74 -20.28
CA ALA A 64 -1.42 -5.04 -20.83
C ALA A 64 -0.84 -5.27 -22.23
N ASN A 65 -0.85 -4.24 -23.09
CA ASN A 65 -0.33 -4.32 -24.45
C ASN A 65 1.19 -4.52 -24.53
N LYS A 66 1.95 -4.11 -23.49
CA LYS A 66 3.39 -4.34 -23.44
C LYS A 66 3.75 -5.82 -23.24
N ARG A 67 2.81 -6.63 -22.75
CA ARG A 67 3.01 -8.07 -22.44
C ARG A 67 4.25 -8.35 -21.55
N ALA A 68 4.72 -7.34 -20.82
CA ALA A 68 5.87 -7.43 -19.93
C ALA A 68 5.48 -7.77 -18.49
N LEU A 69 4.17 -7.72 -18.18
CA LEU A 69 3.62 -8.02 -16.87
C LEU A 69 2.77 -9.27 -16.94
N LEU A 70 2.92 -10.14 -15.95
CA LEU A 70 2.06 -11.30 -15.76
C LEU A 70 1.01 -10.97 -14.70
N SER A 71 -0.24 -10.81 -15.13
CA SER A 71 -1.39 -10.70 -14.22
C SER A 71 -1.98 -12.08 -14.01
N ILE A 72 -1.98 -12.55 -12.77
CA ILE A 72 -2.59 -13.83 -12.40
C ILE A 72 -4.01 -13.58 -11.92
N ASP A 73 -4.97 -14.20 -12.60
CA ASP A 73 -6.38 -14.21 -12.25
C ASP A 73 -6.63 -15.28 -11.16
N CYS A 74 -7.16 -14.84 -10.03
CA CYS A 74 -7.53 -15.71 -8.93
C CYS A 74 -8.79 -15.19 -8.22
N PHE A 75 -9.45 -16.10 -7.50
CA PHE A 75 -10.71 -15.81 -6.81
C PHE A 75 -10.57 -15.86 -5.29
N ASP A 76 -9.37 -16.16 -4.80
CA ASP A 76 -8.94 -16.26 -3.41
C ASP A 76 -7.89 -15.18 -3.08
N ASP A 77 -7.62 -14.95 -1.79
CA ASP A 77 -6.68 -13.91 -1.32
C ASP A 77 -5.21 -14.33 -1.42
N LYS A 78 -4.88 -15.20 -2.38
CA LYS A 78 -3.58 -15.87 -2.54
C LYS A 78 -2.77 -15.35 -3.74
N CYS A 79 -3.11 -14.17 -4.26
CA CYS A 79 -2.44 -13.54 -5.40
C CYS A 79 -0.92 -13.40 -5.20
N PHE A 80 -0.49 -13.12 -3.96
CA PHE A 80 0.92 -13.00 -3.59
C PHE A 80 1.68 -14.31 -3.83
N ILE A 81 1.18 -15.42 -3.30
CA ILE A 81 1.87 -16.71 -3.45
C ILE A 81 1.82 -17.21 -4.89
N TYR A 82 0.72 -16.96 -5.63
CA TYR A 82 0.69 -17.33 -7.06
C TYR A 82 1.70 -16.54 -7.87
N SER A 83 1.95 -15.27 -7.55
CA SER A 83 2.98 -14.46 -8.20
C SER A 83 4.38 -15.04 -7.98
N ILE A 84 4.67 -15.49 -6.75
CA ILE A 84 5.92 -16.18 -6.42
C ILE A 84 6.03 -17.50 -7.19
N LEU A 85 4.97 -18.30 -7.22
CA LEU A 85 4.93 -19.58 -7.94
C LEU A 85 5.12 -19.40 -9.45
N ALA A 86 4.61 -18.31 -10.04
CA ALA A 86 4.79 -18.02 -11.45
C ALA A 86 6.24 -17.64 -11.80
N ALA A 87 6.96 -17.02 -10.87
CA ALA A 87 8.39 -16.75 -11.02
C ALA A 87 9.23 -18.03 -10.86
N LEU A 88 8.89 -18.89 -9.89
CA LEU A 88 9.62 -20.14 -9.63
C LEU A 88 9.33 -21.24 -10.65
N PHE A 89 8.10 -21.31 -11.16
CA PHE A 89 7.65 -22.30 -12.12
C PHE A 89 7.03 -21.64 -13.36
N PRO A 90 7.85 -20.99 -14.22
CA PRO A 90 7.33 -20.29 -15.38
C PRO A 90 6.59 -21.22 -16.34
N LEU A 91 5.39 -20.81 -16.78
CA LEU A 91 4.57 -21.56 -17.72
C LEU A 91 4.44 -20.80 -19.04
N LYS A 92 4.49 -21.52 -20.16
CA LYS A 92 4.25 -20.95 -21.50
C LYS A 92 2.76 -20.81 -21.84
N LYS A 93 1.93 -21.71 -21.32
CA LYS A 93 0.48 -21.73 -21.55
C LYS A 93 -0.26 -21.46 -20.25
N ASN A 94 -1.31 -20.65 -20.31
CA ASN A 94 -2.18 -20.33 -19.18
C ASN A 94 -1.45 -19.75 -17.94
N ALA A 95 -0.32 -19.08 -18.14
CA ALA A 95 0.50 -18.50 -17.06
C ALA A 95 -0.26 -17.49 -16.19
N GLY A 96 -1.33 -16.88 -16.71
CA GLY A 96 -2.18 -15.96 -15.96
C GLY A 96 -3.27 -16.64 -15.14
N ARG A 97 -3.34 -17.98 -15.04
CA ARG A 97 -4.40 -18.67 -14.28
C ARG A 97 -3.84 -19.23 -12.98
N SER A 98 -4.42 -18.86 -11.85
CA SER A 98 -4.09 -19.45 -10.53
C SER A 98 -4.19 -20.97 -10.50
N SER A 99 -5.15 -21.56 -11.21
CA SER A 99 -5.33 -23.02 -11.30
C SER A 99 -4.10 -23.75 -11.85
N SER A 100 -3.31 -23.09 -12.71
CA SER A 100 -2.08 -23.67 -13.26
C SER A 100 -0.97 -23.83 -12.23
N TYR A 101 -1.04 -23.08 -11.11
CA TYR A 101 -0.03 -23.11 -10.05
C TYR A 101 -0.47 -23.88 -8.80
N LYS A 102 -1.74 -24.29 -8.68
CA LYS A 102 -2.25 -25.02 -7.50
C LYS A 102 -1.43 -26.27 -7.15
N LYS A 103 -0.92 -26.97 -8.16
CA LYS A 103 -0.05 -28.15 -7.99
C LYS A 103 1.27 -27.84 -7.28
N TYR A 104 1.78 -26.62 -7.40
CA TYR A 104 3.03 -26.18 -6.78
C TYR A 104 2.82 -25.59 -5.37
N LEU A 105 1.58 -25.39 -4.90
CA LEU A 105 1.35 -24.88 -3.54
C LEU A 105 1.97 -25.76 -2.46
N LYS A 106 2.09 -27.07 -2.70
CA LYS A 106 2.74 -28.01 -1.77
C LYS A 106 4.27 -27.90 -1.74
N SER A 107 4.87 -27.19 -2.71
CA SER A 107 6.33 -27.03 -2.81
C SER A 107 6.88 -25.90 -1.95
N ILE A 108 6.01 -25.09 -1.33
CA ILE A 108 6.41 -23.94 -0.50
C ILE A 108 5.67 -24.03 0.84
N ASP A 109 6.39 -23.81 1.95
CA ASP A 109 5.77 -23.66 3.25
C ASP A 109 5.24 -22.22 3.41
N VAL A 110 3.93 -22.09 3.53
CA VAL A 110 3.22 -20.81 3.72
C VAL A 110 2.57 -20.69 5.09
N LYS A 111 2.89 -21.59 6.05
CA LYS A 111 2.24 -21.62 7.37
C LYS A 111 2.41 -20.34 8.19
N MET A 112 3.53 -19.62 7.98
CA MET A 112 3.78 -18.35 8.68
C MET A 112 3.11 -17.15 8.00
N LEU A 113 2.53 -17.33 6.82
CA LEU A 113 1.84 -16.27 6.08
C LEU A 113 0.34 -16.30 6.38
N LYS A 114 -0.22 -15.14 6.73
CA LYS A 114 -1.66 -14.89 6.72
C LYS A 114 -2.02 -14.22 5.39
N PHE A 115 -3.14 -14.66 4.81
CA PHE A 115 -3.63 -14.12 3.54
C PHE A 115 -4.96 -13.38 3.77
N PRO A 116 -5.18 -12.23 3.10
CA PRO A 116 -4.24 -11.52 2.23
C PRO A 116 -3.00 -11.04 3.01
N VAL A 117 -1.84 -11.02 2.34
CA VAL A 117 -0.59 -10.58 2.98
C VAL A 117 -0.71 -9.09 3.23
N GLU A 118 -0.66 -8.71 4.51
CA GLU A 118 -0.71 -7.32 4.94
C GLU A 118 0.66 -6.67 4.77
N ILE A 119 0.66 -5.40 4.36
CA ILE A 119 1.87 -4.58 4.35
C ILE A 119 2.03 -4.06 5.79
N LEU A 120 3.14 -4.42 6.43
CA LEU A 120 3.48 -3.87 7.74
C LEU A 120 3.81 -2.38 7.59
N HIS A 121 3.05 -1.54 8.30
CA HIS A 121 3.25 -0.09 8.41
C HIS A 121 3.99 0.27 9.70
#